data_AF-A0A925N3X5-F1
#
_entry.id   AF-A0A925N3X5-F1
#
_cell.length_a   1.000
_cell.length_b   1.000
_cell.length_c   1.000
_cell.angle_alpha   90.00
_cell.angle_beta   90.00
_cell.angle_gamma   90.00
#
_symmetry.space_group_name_H-M   'P 1'
#
loop_
_entity.id
_entity.type
_entity.pdbx_description
1 polymer ?
#
loop_
_entity_poly.entity_id
_entity_poly.type
_entity_poly.pdbx_seq_one_letter_code
_entity_poly.pdbx_strand_id
1 'polypeptide(L)'
;MRTLPLILFLILAPSACTWVHMAPGASSVKVVTGPPAGCEKRGEVTVSVKDSVAFYDRNALRVREELETLARNEAPGIGADTVEALGPP
;
A
#
# COMPACT_ATOMS: atom_id res chain seq x y z
N MET A 1 7.91 43.52 -1.24
CA MET A 1 6.56 42.91 -1.30
C MET A 1 6.39 41.82 -2.37
N ARG A 2 7.28 41.69 -3.38
CA ARG A 2 7.17 40.65 -4.43
C ARG A 2 7.64 39.25 -4.03
N THR A 3 8.31 39.10 -2.88
CA THR A 3 8.80 37.80 -2.36
C THR A 3 7.81 37.11 -1.42
N LEU A 4 6.83 37.85 -0.90
CA LEU A 4 5.81 37.33 0.03
C LEU A 4 4.91 36.23 -0.59
N PRO A 5 4.46 36.30 -1.86
CA PRO A 5 3.62 35.25 -2.43
C PRO A 5 4.39 33.94 -2.72
N LEU A 6 5.71 34.01 -2.94
CA LEU A 6 6.54 32.84 -3.22
C LEU A 6 6.76 31.99 -1.95
N ILE A 7 6.95 32.65 -0.80
CA ILE A 7 7.11 31.99 0.51
C ILE A 7 5.80 31.32 0.92
N LEU A 8 4.65 31.95 0.64
CA LEU A 8 3.34 31.37 0.94
C LEU A 8 3.05 30.09 0.15
N PHE A 9 3.50 30.00 -1.11
CA PHE A 9 3.32 28.81 -1.95
C PHE A 9 4.13 27.60 -1.47
N LEU A 10 5.33 27.83 -0.91
CA LEU A 10 6.20 26.77 -0.39
C LEU A 10 5.67 26.16 0.93
N ILE A 11 4.93 26.95 1.73
CA ILE A 11 4.32 26.49 2.98
C ILE A 11 3.05 25.66 2.72
N LEU A 12 2.39 25.86 1.57
CA LEU A 12 1.22 25.08 1.15
C LEU A 12 1.57 23.80 0.39
N ALA A 13 2.84 23.41 0.29
CA ALA A 13 3.19 22.10 -0.25
C ALA A 13 2.49 21.04 0.63
N PRO A 14 1.46 20.33 0.12
CA PRO A 14 0.80 19.32 0.92
C PRO A 14 1.86 18.30 1.31
N SER A 15 2.03 18.08 2.60
CA SER A 15 2.75 16.91 3.11
C SER A 15 2.03 15.69 2.56
N ALA A 16 2.52 15.19 1.42
CA ALA A 16 1.89 14.10 0.72
C ALA A 16 2.08 12.86 1.59
N CYS A 17 1.03 12.51 2.35
CA CYS A 17 0.90 11.24 3.06
C CYS A 17 0.85 10.11 2.02
N THR A 18 2.00 9.82 1.40
CA THR A 18 2.12 8.87 0.28
C THR A 18 2.36 7.44 0.76
N TRP A 19 2.54 7.23 2.07
CA TRP A 19 2.81 5.90 2.63
C TRP A 19 1.58 5.24 3.21
N VAL A 20 1.36 3.99 2.78
CA VAL A 20 0.39 3.09 3.41
C VAL A 20 0.93 2.71 4.78
N HIS A 21 0.15 3.00 5.82
CA HIS A 21 0.46 2.61 7.18
C HIS A 21 -0.15 1.25 7.48
N MET A 22 0.58 0.43 8.24
CA MET A 22 0.07 -0.86 8.69
C MET A 22 -1.04 -0.66 9.73
N ALA A 23 -2.21 -1.24 9.48
CA ALA A 23 -3.36 -1.17 10.36
C ALA A 23 -3.16 -2.05 11.61
N PRO A 24 -3.87 -1.78 12.72
CA PRO A 24 -3.88 -2.68 13.87
C PRO A 24 -4.25 -4.11 13.46
N GLY A 25 -3.45 -5.10 13.89
CA GLY A 25 -3.66 -6.51 13.55
C GLY A 25 -3.06 -6.95 12.21
N ALA A 26 -2.81 -6.04 11.27
CA ALA A 26 -2.21 -6.36 9.96
C ALA A 26 -0.76 -6.85 10.06
N SER A 27 -0.03 -6.45 11.11
CA SER A 27 1.34 -6.90 11.38
C SER A 27 1.44 -8.40 11.69
N SER A 28 0.37 -9.02 12.16
CA SER A 28 0.30 -10.47 12.41
C SER A 28 -0.03 -11.27 11.16
N VAL A 29 -0.51 -10.63 10.09
CA VAL A 29 -0.82 -11.27 8.82
C VAL A 29 0.49 -11.67 8.13
N LYS A 30 0.62 -12.94 7.76
CA LYS A 30 1.79 -13.49 7.09
C LYS A 30 1.67 -13.31 5.57
N VAL A 31 2.78 -13.02 4.93
CA VAL A 31 2.86 -12.97 3.47
C VAL A 31 3.64 -14.19 3.02
N VAL A 32 3.06 -14.95 2.10
CA VAL A 32 3.66 -16.18 1.57
C VAL A 32 3.83 -16.08 0.06
N THR A 33 4.84 -16.78 -0.46
CA THR A 33 5.08 -16.91 -1.89
C THR A 33 4.52 -18.24 -2.37
N GLY A 34 3.37 -18.18 -3.04
CA GLY A 34 2.66 -19.35 -3.57
C GLY A 34 1.61 -19.92 -2.61
N PRO A 35 0.74 -20.81 -3.12
CA PRO A 35 -0.43 -21.30 -2.37
C PRO A 35 -0.02 -22.02 -1.07
N PRO A 36 -0.45 -21.54 0.10
CA PRO A 36 -0.06 -22.15 1.37
C PRO A 36 -0.77 -23.50 1.58
N ALA A 37 -0.01 -24.51 1.99
CA ALA A 37 -0.54 -25.83 2.33
C ALA A 37 -1.22 -25.80 3.70
N GLY A 38 -2.42 -26.38 3.79
CA GLY A 38 -3.17 -26.47 5.04
C GLY A 38 -3.91 -25.19 5.44
N CYS A 39 -4.00 -24.20 4.55
CA CYS A 39 -4.82 -23.00 4.77
C CYS A 39 -6.24 -23.18 4.23
N GLU A 40 -7.20 -22.58 4.93
CA GLU A 40 -8.57 -22.43 4.44
C GLU A 40 -8.68 -21.14 3.62
N LYS A 41 -9.24 -21.22 2.40
CA LYS A 41 -9.45 -20.02 1.57
C LYS A 41 -10.58 -19.18 2.16
N ARG A 42 -10.22 -18.02 2.73
CA ARG A 42 -11.17 -17.05 3.31
C ARG A 42 -11.83 -16.13 2.29
N GLY A 43 -11.16 -15.87 1.16
CA GLY A 43 -11.65 -14.96 0.13
C GLY A 43 -10.51 -14.38 -0.70
N GLU A 44 -10.80 -13.29 -1.40
CA GLU A 44 -9.84 -12.50 -2.15
C GLU A 44 -9.97 -11.04 -1.70
N VAL A 45 -8.83 -10.35 -1.55
CA VAL A 45 -8.79 -8.92 -1.24
C VAL A 45 -8.23 -8.18 -2.44
N THR A 46 -8.90 -7.11 -2.87
CA THR A 46 -8.46 -6.29 -3.98
C THR A 46 -7.96 -4.95 -3.45
N VAL A 47 -6.71 -4.63 -3.75
CA VAL A 47 -6.05 -3.40 -3.32
C VAL A 47 -5.35 -2.74 -4.49
N SER A 48 -5.20 -1.42 -4.43
CA SER A 48 -4.63 -0.65 -5.53
C SER A 48 -3.78 0.50 -5.00
N VAL A 49 -2.66 0.75 -5.66
CA VAL A 49 -1.85 1.95 -5.47
C VAL A 49 -1.59 2.60 -6.83
N LYS A 50 -1.24 3.88 -6.83
CA LYS A 50 -0.83 4.56 -8.05
C LYS A 50 0.58 4.08 -8.44
N ASP A 51 0.84 3.68 -9.67
CA ASP A 51 2.18 3.32 -10.16
C ASP A 51 2.96 4.50 -10.76
N SER A 52 2.28 5.58 -11.16
CA SER A 52 2.87 6.69 -11.91
C SER A 52 2.20 8.04 -11.61
N VAL A 53 2.94 9.13 -11.73
CA VAL A 53 2.44 10.50 -11.56
C VAL A 53 2.94 11.36 -12.71
N ALA A 54 2.00 11.86 -13.53
CA ALA A 54 2.28 12.62 -14.74
C ALA A 54 3.27 11.89 -15.68
N PHE A 55 4.54 12.27 -15.65
CA PHE A 55 5.60 11.73 -16.53
C PHE A 55 6.63 10.89 -15.78
N TYR A 56 6.35 10.55 -14.51
CA TYR A 56 7.28 9.85 -13.62
C TYR A 56 6.67 8.54 -13.13
N ASP A 57 7.36 7.44 -13.39
CA ASP A 57 7.03 6.13 -12.84
C ASP A 57 7.57 5.99 -11.42
N ARG A 58 6.72 5.50 -10.51
CA ARG A 58 7.13 5.22 -9.13
C ARG A 58 8.00 3.97 -9.10
N ASN A 59 8.82 3.89 -8.06
CA ASN A 59 9.68 2.74 -7.83
C ASN A 59 8.84 1.46 -7.66
N ALA A 60 9.05 0.47 -8.51
CA ALA A 60 8.28 -0.77 -8.52
C ALA A 60 8.39 -1.57 -7.20
N LEU A 61 9.54 -1.51 -6.50
CA LEU A 61 9.69 -2.15 -5.19
C LEU A 61 8.78 -1.48 -4.16
N ARG A 62 8.71 -0.14 -4.18
CA ARG A 62 7.81 0.62 -3.29
C ARG A 62 6.34 0.35 -3.58
N VAL A 63 5.96 0.32 -4.85
CA VAL A 63 4.59 -0.01 -5.27
C VAL A 63 4.20 -1.39 -4.73
N ARG A 64 5.08 -2.39 -4.86
CA ARG A 64 4.83 -3.74 -4.33
C ARG A 64 4.73 -3.78 -2.80
N GLU A 65 5.61 -3.10 -2.09
CA GLU A 65 5.57 -3.00 -0.61
C GLU A 65 4.26 -2.37 -0.12
N GLU A 66 3.77 -1.34 -0.80
CA GLU A 66 2.51 -0.69 -0.45
C GLU A 66 1.30 -1.57 -0.73
N LEU A 67 1.27 -2.27 -1.87
CA LEU A 67 0.24 -3.25 -2.19
C LEU A 67 0.19 -4.37 -1.16
N GLU A 68 1.35 -4.90 -0.75
CA GLU A 68 1.43 -5.92 0.30
C GLU A 68 0.89 -5.38 1.63
N THR A 69 1.26 -4.17 2.01
CA THR A 69 0.76 -3.53 3.24
C THR A 69 -0.75 -3.36 3.19
N LEU A 70 -1.31 -2.92 2.07
CA LEU A 70 -2.76 -2.81 1.90
C LEU A 70 -3.44 -4.18 1.96
N ALA A 71 -2.90 -5.20 1.30
CA ALA A 71 -3.46 -6.54 1.33
C ALA A 71 -3.52 -7.10 2.76
N ARG A 72 -2.48 -6.85 3.55
CA ARG A 72 -2.43 -7.22 4.98
C ARG A 72 -3.41 -6.42 5.83
N ASN A 73 -3.71 -5.18 5.46
CA ASN A 73 -4.70 -4.36 6.15
C ASN A 73 -6.13 -4.87 5.93
N GLU A 74 -6.44 -5.39 4.75
CA GLU A 74 -7.76 -5.92 4.42
C GLU A 74 -7.99 -7.36 4.94
N ALA A 75 -6.93 -8.16 5.06
CA ALA A 75 -7.03 -9.57 5.44
C ALA A 75 -7.79 -9.84 6.78
N PRO A 76 -7.59 -9.07 7.87
CA PRO A 76 -8.35 -9.25 9.10
C PRO A 76 -9.87 -9.07 8.91
N GLY A 77 -10.29 -8.22 7.96
CA GLY A 77 -11.71 -7.97 7.67
C GLY A 77 -12.47 -9.20 7.16
N ILE A 78 -11.74 -10.16 6.56
CA ILE A 78 -12.29 -11.45 6.11
C ILE A 78 -11.86 -12.63 6.99
N GLY A 79 -11.27 -12.35 8.16
CA GLY A 79 -10.77 -13.38 9.07
C GLY A 79 -9.59 -14.19 8.51
N ALA A 80 -8.79 -13.58 7.63
CA ALA A 80 -7.57 -14.17 7.10
C ALA A 80 -6.34 -13.71 7.90
N ASP A 81 -5.41 -14.63 8.13
CA ASP A 81 -4.13 -14.39 8.81
C ASP A 81 -2.91 -14.56 7.88
N THR A 82 -3.16 -14.93 6.62
CA THR A 82 -2.14 -15.20 5.62
C THR A 82 -2.62 -14.69 4.26
N VAL A 83 -1.76 -13.99 3.53
CA VAL A 83 -2.04 -13.49 2.18
C VAL A 83 -0.98 -14.00 1.21
N GLU A 84 -1.44 -14.25 -0.01
CA GLU A 84 -0.61 -14.59 -1.16
C GLU A 84 -1.01 -13.70 -2.34
N ALA A 85 -0.03 -13.17 -3.05
CA ALA A 85 -0.29 -12.39 -4.25
C ALA A 85 -0.66 -13.33 -5.41
N LEU A 86 -1.79 -13.05 -6.07
CA LEU A 86 -2.24 -13.82 -7.22
C LEU A 86 -1.34 -13.65 -8.46
N GLY A 87 -0.54 -12.59 -8.49
CA GLY A 87 0.37 -12.28 -9.59
C GLY A 87 1.26 -11.08 -9.28
N PRO A 88 2.23 -10.79 -10.16
CA PRO A 88 3.00 -9.56 -10.08
C PRO A 88 2.11 -8.32 -10.32
N PRO A 89 2.48 -7.15 -9.76
CA PRO A 89 1.83 -5.88 -10.08
C PRO A 89 2.09 -5.43 -11.53
#